data_AF-A0A096LKT4-F1
#
_entry.id   AF-A0A096LKT4-F1
#
_cell.length_a   1.000
_cell.length_b   1.000
_cell.length_c   1.000
_cell.angle_alpha   90.00
_cell.angle_beta   90.00
_cell.angle_gamma   90.00
#
_symmetry.space_group_name_H-M   'P 1'
#
loop_
_entity.id
_entity.type
_entity.pdbx_description
1 polymer ?
#
loop_
_entity_poly.entity_id
_entity_poly.type
_entity_poly.pdbx_seq_one_letter_code
_entity_poly.pdbx_strand_id
1 'polypeptide(L)' 'MTNWERYFGTPEAAMRMEMRMLRDGRRFRIAVSECNPFTTCAFASRRVRDFCSWGEYLDWLKAEYDDGTIRWEDE' A
#
# COMPACT_ATOMS: atom_id res chain seq x y z
N MET A 1 9.09 -3.85 13.74
CA MET A 1 9.05 -2.78 12.72
C MET A 1 7.60 -2.65 12.29
N THR A 2 7.02 -1.46 12.25
CA THR A 2 5.61 -1.26 11.83
C THR A 2 5.51 -1.09 10.31
N ASN A 3 4.31 -1.28 9.74
CA ASN A 3 4.08 -0.97 8.32
C ASN A 3 4.43 0.49 8.00
N TRP A 4 4.16 1.42 8.93
CA TRP A 4 4.60 2.80 8.82
C TRP A 4 6.11 2.94 8.70
N GLU A 5 6.89 2.33 9.60
CA GLU A 5 8.36 2.42 9.55
C GLU A 5 8.94 1.79 8.27
N ARG A 6 8.33 0.73 7.75
CA ARG A 6 8.79 0.05 6.53
C ARG A 6 8.51 0.82 5.25
N TYR A 7 7.32 1.42 5.14
CA TYR A 7 6.84 2.05 3.90
C TYR A 7 6.95 3.57 3.90
N PHE A 8 6.88 4.20 5.08
CA PHE A 8 6.90 5.66 5.26
C PHE A 8 8.02 6.13 6.21
N GLY A 9 8.85 5.23 6.73
CA GLY A 9 9.93 5.58 7.67
C GLY A 9 11.09 6.36 7.06
N THR A 10 11.25 6.31 5.73
CA THR A 10 12.22 7.15 5.00
C THR A 10 11.51 7.93 3.90
N PRO A 11 12.00 9.15 3.57
CA PRO A 11 11.43 9.93 2.48
C PRO A 11 11.51 9.18 1.14
N GLU A 12 12.59 8.40 0.88
CA GLU A 12 12.66 7.59 -0.33
C GLU A 12 11.62 6.47 -0.39
N ALA A 13 11.28 5.84 0.75
CA ALA A 13 10.23 4.83 0.79
C ALA A 13 8.84 5.46 0.60
N ALA A 14 8.59 6.59 1.26
CA ALA A 14 7.34 7.34 1.13
C ALA A 14 7.10 7.82 -0.31
N MET A 15 8.15 8.25 -1.02
CA MET A 15 8.07 8.63 -2.44
C MET A 15 7.73 7.47 -3.38
N ARG A 16 8.00 6.23 -2.95
CA ARG A 16 7.64 5.01 -3.69
C ARG A 16 6.24 4.54 -3.33
N MET A 17 5.55 5.13 -2.36
CA MET A 17 4.18 4.78 -2.01
C MET A 17 3.19 5.65 -2.79
N GLU A 18 2.25 4.99 -3.45
CA GLU A 18 1.07 5.62 -4.05
C GLU A 18 -0.16 5.24 -3.23
N MET A 19 -0.87 6.25 -2.71
CA MET A 19 -2.15 6.09 -2.04
C MET A 19 -3.26 6.64 -2.93
N ARG A 20 -4.16 5.78 -3.38
CA ARG A 20 -5.33 6.18 -4.17
C ARG A 20 -6.59 6.05 -3.34
N MET A 21 -7.36 7.13 -3.27
CA MET A 21 -8.71 7.10 -2.73
C MET A 21 -9.69 6.88 -3.87
N LEU A 22 -10.28 5.69 -3.90
CA LEU A 22 -11.32 5.32 -4.85
C LEU A 22 -12.67 5.54 -4.17
N ARG A 23 -13.54 6.33 -4.79
CA ARG A 23 -14.94 6.47 -4.39
C ARG A 23 -15.80 5.92 -5.51
N ASP A 24 -16.31 4.71 -5.32
CA ASP A 24 -17.28 4.11 -6.24
C ASP A 24 -18.68 4.33 -5.65
N GLY A 25 -19.32 5.43 -6.06
CA GLY A 25 -20.61 5.87 -5.52
C GLY A 25 -20.60 6.08 -4.00
N ARG A 26 -21.24 5.16 -3.26
CA ARG A 26 -21.32 5.17 -1.78
C ARG A 26 -20.15 4.48 -1.08
N ARG A 27 -19.29 3.74 -1.78
CA ARG A 27 -18.18 3.00 -1.18
C ARG A 27 -16.90 3.80 -1.27
N PHE A 28 -16.24 3.97 -0.13
CA PHE A 28 -14.90 4.54 -0.02
C PHE A 28 -13.89 3.40 0.07
N ARG A 29 -12.81 3.50 -0.70
CA ARG A 29 -11.71 2.55 -0.65
C ARG A 29 -10.39 3.28 -0.75
N ILE A 30 -9.45 2.95 0.12
CA ILE A 30 -8.06 3.39 0.07
C ILE A 30 -7.26 2.25 -0.51
N ALA A 31 -6.62 2.44 -1.66
CA ALA A 31 -5.67 1.49 -2.22
C ALA A 31 -4.25 2.04 -2.04
N VAL A 32 -3.37 1.24 -1.44
CA VAL A 32 -1.96 1.56 -1.27
C VAL A 32 -1.17 0.68 -2.23
N SER A 33 -0.31 1.28 -3.04
CA SER A 33 0.54 0.59 -4.00
C SER A 33 1.99 1.05 -3.89
N GLU A 34 2.92 0.12 -4.00
CA GLU A 34 4.34 0.42 -4.11
C GLU A 34 4.70 0.62 -5.58
N CYS A 35 5.15 1.82 -5.92
CA CYS A 35 5.66 2.19 -7.23
C CYS A 35 7.18 2.02 -7.24
N ASN A 36 7.66 1.11 -8.07
CA ASN A 36 9.09 0.88 -8.21
C ASN A 36 9.63 1.74 -9.37
N PRO A 37 10.46 2.78 -9.10
CA PRO A 37 10.89 3.73 -10.14
C PRO A 37 11.90 3.14 -11.14
N PHE A 38 12.39 1.91 -10.91
CA PHE A 38 13.44 1.28 -11.72
C PHE A 38 12.91 0.47 -12.92
N THR A 39 11.60 0.28 -13.07
CA THR A 39 11.05 -0.45 -14.23
C THR A 39 10.56 0.52 -15.29
N THR A 40 11.45 0.96 -16.17
CA THR A 40 11.24 1.95 -17.24
C THR A 40 10.22 1.52 -18.32
N CYS A 41 9.64 0.32 -18.27
CA CYS A 41 8.81 -0.22 -19.35
C CYS A 41 7.50 -0.89 -18.90
N ALA A 42 7.25 -1.00 -17.60
CA ALA A 42 5.96 -1.40 -17.06
C ALA A 42 5.75 -0.64 -15.75
N PHE A 43 4.64 0.09 -15.64
CA PHE A 43 4.15 0.58 -14.35
C PHE A 43 3.83 -0.64 -13.48
N ALA A 44 4.85 -1.25 -12.88
CA ALA A 44 4.70 -2.33 -11.91
C ALA A 44 4.37 -1.69 -10.57
N SER A 45 3.16 -1.14 -10.46
CA SER A 45 2.59 -0.75 -9.17
C SER A 45 2.14 -2.01 -8.46
N ARG A 46 2.90 -2.46 -7.46
CA ARG A 46 2.49 -3.60 -6.64
C ARG A 46 1.44 -3.11 -5.66
N ARG A 47 0.19 -3.55 -5.81
CA ARG A 47 -0.85 -3.28 -4.81
C ARG A 47 -0.41 -3.91 -3.48
N VAL A 48 -0.17 -3.08 -2.48
CA VAL A 48 0.22 -3.52 -1.14
C VAL A 48 -1.02 -3.97 -0.38
N ARG A 49 -2.06 -3.13 -0.37
CA ARG A 49 -3.32 -3.42 0.32
C ARG A 49 -4.43 -2.47 -0.11
N ASP A 50 -5.68 -2.90 0.03
CA ASP A 50 -6.85 -2.02 -0.01
C ASP A 50 -7.59 -2.02 1.32
N PHE A 51 -8.18 -0.88 1.65
CA PHE A 51 -8.92 -0.64 2.89
C PHE A 51 -10.27 -0.02 2.56
N CYS A 52 -11.31 -0.40 3.28
CA CYS A 52 -12.65 0.16 3.09
C CYS A 52 -12.90 1.39 3.98
N SER A 53 -12.04 1.62 4.97
CA SER A 53 -12.16 2.71 5.93
C SER A 53 -10.81 3.33 6.28
N TRP A 54 -10.82 4.61 6.68
CA TRP A 54 -9.64 5.30 7.21
C TRP A 54 -9.13 4.65 8.52
N GLY A 55 -10.04 4.18 9.37
CA GLY A 55 -9.69 3.48 10.60
C GLY A 55 -8.85 2.22 10.34
N GLU A 56 -9.25 1.41 9.36
CA GLU A 56 -8.52 0.19 8.97
C GLU A 56 -7.12 0.50 8.42
N TYR A 57 -6.98 1.58 7.64
CA TYR A 57 -5.67 2.01 7.14
C TYR A 57 -4.75 2.46 8.28
N LEU A 58 -5.27 3.23 9.25
CA LEU A 58 -4.48 3.68 10.41
C LEU A 58 -4.10 2.52 11.33
N ASP A 59 -4.99 1.55 11.50
CA ASP A 59 -4.71 0.33 12.25
C ASP A 59 -3.61 -0.50 11.57
N TRP A 60 -3.70 -0.68 10.24
CA TRP A 60 -2.66 -1.34 9.46
C TRP A 60 -1.31 -0.63 9.54
N LEU A 61 -1.28 0.71 9.47
CA LEU A 61 -0.03 1.47 9.61
C LEU A 61 0.67 1.22 10.95
N LYS A 62 -0.12 1.06 12.03
CA LYS A 62 0.38 0.80 13.39
C LYS A 62 0.64 -0.68 13.65
N ALA A 63 0.04 -1.56 12.86
CA ALA A 63 0.29 -2.99 12.95
C ALA A 63 1.77 -3.29 12.71
N GLU A 64 2.23 -4.34 13.39
CA GLU A 64 3.56 -4.89 13.14
C GLU A 64 3.67 -5.28 11.65
N TYR A 65 4.77 -4.87 11.01
CA TYR A 65 5.11 -5.29 9.67
C TYR A 65 5.41 -6.77 9.73
N ASP A 66 4.41 -7.57 9.38
CA ASP A 66 4.59 -8.94 9.00
C ASP A 66 4.99 -8.91 7.51
N ASP A 67 6.22 -9.36 7.20
CA ASP A 67 6.69 -9.48 5.82
C ASP A 67 5.84 -10.45 5.00
N GLY A 68 4.91 -11.16 5.67
CA GLY A 68 3.67 -11.63 5.10
C GLY A 68 3.90 -12.14 3.71
N THR A 69 4.43 -13.36 3.63
CA THR A 69 4.41 -14.24 2.45
C THR A 69 2.95 -14.45 2.01
N ILE A 70 2.27 -13.36 1.66
CA ILE A 70 0.93 -13.31 1.13
C ILE A 70 1.17 -13.56 -0.34
N ARG A 71 1.23 -14.85 -0.65
CA ARG A 71 0.98 -15.38 -1.99
C ARG A 71 -0.39 -14.86 -2.40
N TRP A 72 -0.39 -13.79 -3.19
CA TRP A 72 -1.52 -13.54 -4.06
C TRP A 72 -1.33 -14.50 -5.23
N GLU A 73 -2.04 -15.63 -5.17
CA GLU A 73 -2.26 -16.44 -6.34
C GLU A 73 -2.88 -15.55 -7.43
N ASP A 74 -2.22 -15.59 -8.58
CA ASP A 74 -2.61 -15.05 -9.88
C ASP A 74 -4.06 -15.47 -10.18
N GLU A 75 -4.90 -14.54 -10.63
CA GLU A 75 -6.08 -14.85 -11.45
C GLU A 75 -6.08 -13.98 -12.70
#